data_AF-A0A0Q8QZH6-F1
#
_entry.id   AF-A0A0Q8QZH6-F1
#
_cell.length_a   1.000
_cell.length_b   1.000
_cell.length_c   1.000
_cell.angle_alpha   90.00
_cell.angle_beta   90.00
_cell.angle_gamma   90.00
#
_symmetry.space_group_name_H-M   'P 1'
#
loop_
_entity.id
_entity.type
_entity.pdbx_description
1 polymer ?
#
loop_
_entity_poly.entity_id
_entity_poly.type
_entity_poly.pdbx_seq_one_letter_code
_entity_poly.pdbx_strand_id
1 'polypeptide(L)'
;MEDIPQPTEVAPAAPIPARPSKAATVTKLLSRNRGATLTEIMEAPHWQPHSARSFLSGIRKKQELLKETRRTGETSYRLAH
;
A
#
# COMPACT_ATOMS: atom_id res chain seq x y z
N MET A 1 17.17 -19.60 -13.31
CA MET A 1 15.75 -19.79 -13.64
C MET A 1 15.09 -20.35 -12.39
N GLU A 2 14.34 -19.65 -11.56
CA GLU A 2 13.91 -18.25 -11.47
C GLU A 2 14.41 -17.75 -10.09
N ASP A 3 15.03 -16.58 -10.03
CA ASP A 3 15.24 -15.89 -8.76
C ASP A 3 13.86 -15.40 -8.30
N ILE A 4 13.24 -16.11 -7.36
CA ILE A 4 12.02 -15.67 -6.69
C ILE A 4 12.48 -14.86 -5.48
N PRO A 5 12.55 -13.51 -5.55
CA PRO A 5 12.83 -12.73 -4.36
C PRO A 5 11.63 -12.84 -3.42
N GLN A 6 11.79 -13.65 -2.37
CA GLN A 6 10.95 -13.67 -1.19
C GLN A 6 10.82 -12.23 -0.65
N PRO A 7 9.61 -11.65 -0.57
CA PRO A 7 9.43 -10.44 0.21
C PRO A 7 9.40 -10.87 1.66
N THR A 8 10.59 -10.85 2.29
CA THR A 8 10.75 -10.99 3.72
C THR A 8 9.86 -9.96 4.43
N GLU A 9 9.01 -10.54 5.27
CA GLU A 9 8.20 -9.89 6.28
C GLU A 9 9.03 -8.87 7.08
N VAL A 10 8.62 -7.60 7.06
CA VAL A 10 9.09 -6.61 8.03
C VAL A 10 7.89 -6.00 8.74
N ALA A 11 7.65 -6.56 9.93
CA ALA A 11 6.77 -6.06 10.98
C ALA A 11 7.32 -4.74 11.59
N PRO A 12 6.55 -4.01 12.44
CA PRO A 12 6.55 -2.56 12.50
C PRO A 12 7.69 -1.96 13.33
N ALA A 13 8.44 -1.02 12.75
CA ALA A 13 9.32 -0.12 13.48
C ALA A 13 9.03 1.33 13.07
N ALA A 14 8.44 2.10 13.97
CA ALA A 14 8.54 3.56 13.96
C ALA A 14 9.84 3.97 14.68
N PRO A 15 10.33 5.22 14.53
CA PRO A 15 10.54 5.99 13.33
C PRO A 15 12.05 6.28 13.16
N ILE A 16 12.65 5.92 12.02
CA ILE A 16 14.01 6.40 11.68
C ILE A 16 13.89 7.24 10.40
N PRO A 17 14.12 8.56 10.47
CA PRO A 17 13.98 9.44 9.32
C PRO A 17 15.27 9.39 8.49
N ALA A 18 15.35 8.51 7.48
CA ALA A 18 16.37 8.62 6.39
C ALA A 18 16.22 7.57 5.27
N ARG A 19 15.02 7.36 4.74
CA ARG A 19 14.81 6.91 3.34
C ARG A 19 13.33 7.00 3.01
N PRO A 20 12.92 7.42 1.79
CA PRO A 20 11.56 7.19 1.35
C PRO A 20 11.35 5.67 1.29
N SER A 21 10.77 5.10 2.34
CA SER A 21 10.40 3.70 2.35
C SER A 21 9.30 3.50 1.31
N LYS A 22 9.34 2.39 0.59
CA LYS A 22 8.28 2.02 -0.37
C LYS A 22 6.89 2.11 0.27
N ALA A 23 6.80 1.75 1.56
CA ALA A 23 5.62 1.95 2.40
C ALA A 23 5.18 3.42 2.50
N ALA A 24 6.09 4.36 2.76
CA ALA A 24 5.75 5.79 2.82
C ALA A 24 5.21 6.32 1.48
N THR A 25 5.75 5.85 0.35
CA THR A 25 5.23 6.18 -0.99
C THR A 25 3.78 5.71 -1.15
N VAL A 26 3.48 4.48 -0.74
CA VAL A 26 2.13 3.91 -0.79
C VAL A 26 1.18 4.59 0.19
N THR A 27 1.62 4.91 1.41
CA THR A 27 0.81 5.67 2.37
C THR A 27 0.48 7.05 1.82
N LYS A 28 1.44 7.74 1.20
CA LYS A 28 1.22 9.02 0.52
C LYS A 28 0.27 8.89 -0.67
N LEU A 29 0.25 7.74 -1.36
CA LEU A 29 -0.72 7.40 -2.41
C LEU A 29 -2.14 7.25 -1.85
N LEU A 30 -2.29 6.52 -0.74
CA LEU A 30 -3.58 6.28 -0.08
C LEU A 30 -4.13 7.51 0.63
N SER A 31 -3.26 8.41 1.11
CA SER A 31 -3.64 9.68 1.75
C SER A 31 -4.18 10.73 0.77
N ARG A 32 -4.11 10.49 -0.54
CA ARG A 32 -4.64 11.42 -1.55
C ARG A 32 -6.17 11.42 -1.51
N ASN A 33 -6.78 12.54 -1.88
CA ASN A 33 -8.24 12.67 -1.92
C ASN A 33 -8.92 11.61 -2.82
N ARG A 34 -8.22 11.17 -3.88
CA ARG A 34 -8.68 10.15 -4.84
C ARG A 34 -8.40 8.70 -4.37
N GLY A 35 -7.64 8.53 -3.29
CA GLY A 35 -7.04 7.26 -2.90
C GLY A 35 -6.06 6.71 -3.94
N ALA A 36 -5.76 5.42 -3.81
CA ALA A 36 -4.98 4.64 -4.75
C ALA A 36 -5.65 3.29 -5.04
N THR A 37 -5.61 2.85 -6.29
CA THR A 37 -6.06 1.51 -6.67
C THR A 37 -5.03 0.45 -6.28
N LEU A 38 -5.45 -0.82 -6.25
CA LEU A 38 -4.50 -1.92 -6.02
C LEU A 38 -3.36 -1.90 -7.06
N THR A 39 -3.67 -1.57 -8.32
CA THR A 39 -2.67 -1.42 -9.38
C THR A 39 -1.69 -0.29 -9.07
N GLU A 40 -2.14 0.89 -8.68
CA GLU A 40 -1.26 2.01 -8.31
C GLU A 40 -0.37 1.67 -7.10
N ILE A 41 -0.90 0.91 -6.13
CA ILE A 41 -0.18 0.44 -4.95
C ILE A 41 0.87 -0.61 -5.32
N MET A 42 0.64 -1.41 -6.37
CA MET A 42 1.62 -2.37 -6.88
C MET A 42 2.69 -1.68 -7.73
N GLU A 43 2.29 -0.82 -8.67
CA GLU A 43 3.19 -0.16 -9.64
C GLU A 43 4.19 0.78 -8.95
N ALA A 44 3.76 1.60 -8.00
CA ALA A 44 4.65 2.60 -7.39
C ALA A 44 5.89 1.99 -6.68
N PRO A 45 5.76 0.95 -5.85
CA PRO A 45 6.89 0.24 -5.25
C PRO A 45 7.32 -1.04 -6.00
N HIS A 46 6.65 -1.40 -7.10
CA HIS A 46 6.77 -2.70 -7.79
C HIS A 46 6.51 -3.89 -6.85
N TRP A 47 5.44 -3.79 -6.04
CA TRP A 47 5.06 -4.84 -5.10
C TRP A 47 4.25 -5.95 -5.75
N GLN A 48 4.54 -7.18 -5.31
CA GLN A 48 3.72 -8.33 -5.63
C GLN A 48 2.32 -8.19 -5.01
N PRO A 49 1.27 -8.80 -5.61
CA PRO A 49 -0.10 -8.68 -5.12
C PRO A 49 -0.29 -9.12 -3.67
N HIS A 50 0.48 -10.10 -3.20
CA HIS A 50 0.43 -10.56 -1.81
C HIS A 50 0.95 -9.49 -0.84
N SER A 51 2.11 -8.88 -1.13
CA SER A 51 2.68 -7.80 -0.30
C SER A 51 1.77 -6.58 -0.22
N ALA A 52 1.16 -6.18 -1.34
CA ALA A 52 0.21 -5.07 -1.36
C ALA A 52 -1.01 -5.34 -0.47
N ARG A 53 -1.57 -6.56 -0.53
CA ARG A 53 -2.71 -6.96 0.33
C ARG A 53 -2.32 -7.01 1.80
N SER A 54 -1.16 -7.55 2.14
CA SER A 54 -0.65 -7.57 3.52
C SER A 54 -0.45 -6.15 4.06
N PHE A 55 0.05 -5.23 3.23
CA PHE A 55 0.19 -3.82 3.59
C PHE A 55 -1.17 -3.14 3.84
N LEU A 56 -2.14 -3.33 2.94
CA LEU A 56 -3.50 -2.80 3.10
C LEU A 56 -4.19 -3.34 4.37
N SER A 57 -4.01 -4.62 4.66
CA SER A 57 -4.51 -5.24 5.90
C SER A 57 -3.86 -4.62 7.14
N GLY A 58 -2.54 -4.37 7.09
CA GLY A 58 -1.81 -3.68 8.15
C GLY A 58 -2.29 -2.24 8.37
N ILE A 59 -2.58 -1.50 7.31
CA ILE A 59 -3.15 -0.15 7.39
C ILE A 59 -4.55 -0.20 8.00
N ARG A 60 -5.44 -1.09 7.53
CA ARG A 60 -6.81 -1.22 8.05
C ARG A 60 -6.88 -1.49 9.56
N LYS A 61 -5.83 -2.10 10.13
CA LYS A 61 -5.71 -2.31 11.58
C LYS A 61 -5.28 -1.06 12.34
N LYS A 62 -4.50 -0.18 11.72
CA LYS A 62 -3.93 1.03 12.35
C LYS A 62 -4.78 2.28 12.12
N GLN A 63 -5.45 2.34 10.98
CA GLN A 63 -6.20 3.49 10.48
C GLN A 63 -7.43 2.98 9.74
N GLU A 64 -8.45 3.83 9.64
CA GLU A 64 -9.63 3.50 8.85
C GLU A 64 -9.30 3.62 7.36
N LEU A 65 -9.47 2.51 6.64
CA LEU A 65 -9.24 2.40 5.21
C LEU A 65 -10.59 2.36 4.50
N LEU A 66 -10.91 3.43 3.77
CA LEU A 66 -12.12 3.53 2.97
C LEU A 66 -11.89 2.84 1.63
N LYS A 67 -12.81 1.94 1.28
CA LYS A 67 -12.85 1.26 -0.01
C LYS A 67 -13.95 1.88 -0.85
N GLU A 68 -13.58 2.44 -1.99
CA GLU A 68 -14.50 3.05 -2.93
C GLU A 68 -14.39 2.40 -4.31
N THR A 69 -15.53 2.12 -4.93
CA THR A 69 -15.57 1.67 -6.32
C THR A 69 -15.60 2.90 -7.21
N ARG A 70 -14.60 3.09 -8.05
CA ARG A 70 -14.60 4.17 -9.05
C ARG A 70 -15.66 3.92 -10.10
N ARG A 71 -16.04 4.99 -10.81
CA ARG A 71 -16.93 4.90 -11.98
C ARG A 71 -16.39 3.97 -13.08
N THR A 72 -15.08 3.72 -13.10
CA THR A 72 -14.41 2.78 -14.00
C THR A 72 -14.59 1.30 -13.60
N GLY A 73 -15.20 1.02 -12.44
CA GLY A 73 -15.31 -0.34 -11.87
C GLY A 73 -14.11 -0.76 -11.02
N GLU A 74 -13.06 0.06 -10.97
CA GLU A 74 -11.86 -0.24 -10.18
C GLU A 74 -12.07 0.05 -8.69
N THR A 75 -11.52 -0.81 -7.84
CA THR A 75 -11.49 -0.57 -6.40
C THR A 75 -10.35 0.38 -6.04
N SER A 76 -10.68 1.51 -5.44
CA SER A 76 -9.76 2.47 -4.82
C SER A 76 -9.78 2.36 -3.31
N TYR A 77 -8.61 2.47 -2.70
CA TYR A 77 -8.42 2.50 -1.26
C TYR A 77 -7.93 3.89 -0.87
N ARG A 78 -8.52 4.50 0.15
CA ARG A 78 -8.04 5.76 0.73
C ARG A 78 -8.01 5.71 2.24
N LEU A 79 -7.08 6.44 2.85
CA LEU A 79 -7.08 6.63 4.30
C LEU A 79 -8.21 7.59 4.66
N ALA A 80 -9.05 7.21 5.63
CA ALA A 80 -9.92 8.17 6.30
C ALA A 80 -9.04 9.10 7.11
N HIS A 81 -9.26 10.40 6.95
CA HIS A 81 -8.45 11.45 7.57
C HIS A 81 -9.31 12.32 8.46
#